data_AF-A0A2A2UZX3-F1
#
_entry.id   AF-A0A2A2UZX3-F1
#
_cell.length_a   1.000
_cell.length_b   1.000
_cell.length_c   1.000
_cell.angle_alpha   90.00
_cell.angle_beta   90.00
_cell.angle_gamma   90.00
#
_symmetry.space_group_name_H-M   'P 1'
#
loop_
_entity.id
_entity.type
_entity.pdbx_description
1 polymer ?
#
loop_
_entity_poly.entity_id
_entity_poly.type
_entity_poly.pdbx_seq_one_letter_code
_entity_poly.pdbx_strand_id
1 'polypeptide(L)'
;MFKTMVVVCSLFLFGCAQLAYDAKKPLPEGHGLALARFITSGDIGNAQFITRNTQKMLDNYSFVLKDTREKLIVLPLPVGTHEIDQVLYMQGSKLVDPDLNCLGTFDIAENSLTYIGDIHFHVNDYDNYILFSSHPWRVLVKENFEQALEEIKTRHPEIDTKFAIKSDVVGPFSCEQDE
;
A
#
# COMPACT_ATOMS: atom_id res chain seq x y z
N MET A 1 -42.20 -25.77 -18.01
CA MET A 1 -40.75 -26.07 -18.04
C MET A 1 -40.00 -24.74 -18.05
N PHE A 2 -39.53 -24.28 -16.89
CA PHE A 2 -38.64 -23.13 -16.82
C PHE A 2 -37.21 -23.64 -16.95
N LYS A 3 -36.52 -23.22 -18.00
CA LYS A 3 -35.08 -23.46 -18.19
C LYS A 3 -34.33 -22.48 -17.29
N THR A 4 -33.76 -22.96 -16.20
CA THR A 4 -32.87 -22.18 -15.35
C THR A 4 -31.57 -21.95 -16.11
N MET A 5 -31.38 -20.72 -16.61
CA MET A 5 -30.10 -20.28 -17.15
C MET A 5 -29.19 -19.98 -15.96
N VAL A 6 -28.29 -20.91 -15.65
CA VAL A 6 -27.20 -20.66 -14.71
C VAL A 6 -26.21 -19.77 -15.44
N VAL A 7 -26.32 -18.46 -15.24
CA VAL A 7 -25.23 -17.54 -15.57
C VAL A 7 -24.16 -17.82 -14.54
N VAL A 8 -23.22 -18.69 -14.91
CA VAL A 8 -21.90 -18.70 -14.30
C VAL A 8 -21.28 -17.36 -14.71
N CYS A 9 -21.57 -16.32 -13.93
CA CYS A 9 -20.67 -15.19 -13.86
C CYS A 9 -19.36 -15.83 -13.44
N SER A 10 -18.50 -16.06 -14.42
CA SER A 10 -17.08 -16.17 -14.24
C SER A 10 -16.73 -15.00 -13.35
N LEU A 11 -16.68 -15.25 -12.04
CA LEU A 11 -15.77 -14.59 -11.15
C LEU A 11 -14.44 -14.75 -11.87
N PHE A 12 -14.13 -13.77 -12.71
CA PHE A 12 -12.77 -13.40 -12.96
C PHE A 12 -12.24 -13.20 -11.55
N LEU A 13 -11.68 -14.28 -11.02
CA LEU A 13 -10.53 -14.28 -10.18
C LEU A 13 -9.52 -13.45 -10.97
N PHE A 14 -9.69 -12.12 -10.92
CA PHE A 14 -8.56 -11.22 -10.92
C PHE A 14 -7.76 -11.75 -9.75
N GLY A 15 -6.82 -12.64 -10.07
CA GLY A 15 -5.82 -13.05 -9.14
C GLY A 15 -5.30 -11.74 -8.60
N CYS A 16 -5.59 -11.48 -7.33
CA CYS A 16 -4.80 -10.59 -6.49
C CYS A 16 -3.43 -11.26 -6.38
N ALA A 17 -2.74 -11.39 -7.51
CA ALA A 17 -1.37 -11.76 -7.59
C ALA A 17 -0.69 -10.55 -6.98
N GLN A 18 -0.41 -10.68 -5.69
CA GLN A 18 0.56 -9.89 -4.97
C GLN A 18 1.85 -10.00 -5.79
N LEU A 19 2.03 -9.10 -6.75
CA LEU A 19 3.21 -9.02 -7.59
C LEU A 19 4.29 -8.38 -6.73
N ALA A 20 4.70 -9.04 -5.66
CA ALA A 20 5.90 -8.64 -4.95
C ALA A 20 7.05 -8.58 -5.96
N TYR A 21 7.87 -7.54 -5.87
CA TYR A 21 9.04 -7.42 -6.72
C TYR A 21 9.91 -8.67 -6.64
N ASP A 22 10.24 -9.24 -7.79
CA ASP A 22 11.11 -10.40 -7.95
C ASP A 22 12.32 -10.00 -8.77
N ALA A 23 13.47 -9.87 -8.11
CA ALA A 23 14.76 -9.51 -8.71
C ALA A 23 15.18 -10.39 -9.89
N LYS A 24 14.65 -11.63 -9.97
CA LYS A 24 14.96 -12.58 -11.03
C LYS A 24 14.15 -12.34 -12.30
N LYS A 25 13.10 -11.53 -12.22
CA LYS A 25 12.24 -11.20 -13.36
C LYS A 25 12.52 -9.76 -13.81
N PRO A 26 12.56 -9.51 -15.12
CA PRO A 26 12.62 -8.13 -15.61
C PRO A 26 11.37 -7.38 -15.15
N LEU A 27 11.53 -6.10 -14.83
CA LEU A 27 10.40 -5.22 -14.61
C LEU A 27 9.60 -5.12 -15.92
N PRO A 28 8.26 -5.18 -15.90
CA PRO A 28 7.48 -4.98 -17.11
C PRO A 28 7.72 -3.59 -17.70
N GLU A 29 7.60 -3.46 -19.03
CA GLU A 29 7.73 -2.17 -19.71
C GLU A 29 6.72 -1.14 -19.17
N GLY A 30 7.13 0.12 -19.06
CA GLY A 30 6.27 1.18 -18.53
C GLY A 30 5.91 1.00 -17.05
N HIS A 31 6.79 0.38 -16.26
CA HIS A 31 6.64 0.27 -14.80
C HIS A 31 7.81 0.90 -14.05
N GLY A 32 7.53 1.29 -12.80
CA GLY A 32 8.52 1.58 -11.77
C GLY A 32 8.27 0.72 -10.53
N LEU A 33 9.02 0.98 -9.48
CA LEU A 33 8.88 0.31 -8.18
C LEU A 33 8.36 1.30 -7.14
N ALA A 34 7.34 0.91 -6.39
CA ALA A 34 6.94 1.59 -5.16
C ALA A 34 7.52 0.86 -3.95
N LEU A 35 8.10 1.62 -3.03
CA LEU A 35 8.64 1.15 -1.75
C LEU A 35 7.83 1.76 -0.61
N ALA A 36 7.29 0.90 0.27
CA ALA A 36 6.63 1.32 1.49
C ALA A 36 7.02 0.40 2.65
N ARG A 37 7.07 0.95 3.85
CA ARG A 37 7.12 0.14 5.07
C ARG A 37 5.75 0.14 5.70
N PHE A 38 5.16 -1.03 5.87
CA PHE A 38 3.89 -1.16 6.58
C PHE A 38 4.15 -1.62 8.01
N ILE A 39 3.54 -0.93 8.97
CA ILE A 39 3.69 -1.21 10.40
C ILE A 39 2.30 -1.37 11.00
N THR A 40 2.08 -2.43 11.77
CA THR A 40 0.84 -2.68 12.50
C THR A 40 1.12 -2.81 14.00
N SER A 41 0.25 -2.24 14.83
CA SER A 41 0.25 -2.45 16.29
C SER A 41 -1.13 -2.89 16.80
N GLY A 42 -1.21 -3.26 18.08
CA GLY A 42 -2.46 -3.71 18.71
C GLY A 42 -2.89 -5.11 18.21
N ASP A 43 -4.19 -5.37 18.14
CA ASP A 43 -4.74 -6.68 17.74
C ASP A 43 -4.95 -6.82 16.22
N ILE A 44 -4.16 -6.10 15.40
CA ILE A 44 -4.18 -6.24 13.94
C ILE A 44 -3.41 -7.50 13.54
N GLY A 45 -4.11 -8.50 13.00
CA GLY A 45 -3.51 -9.74 12.49
C GLY A 45 -3.13 -9.67 11.01
N ASN A 46 -3.91 -8.93 10.22
CA ASN A 46 -3.68 -8.73 8.79
C ASN A 46 -4.01 -7.29 8.40
N ALA A 47 -3.27 -6.69 7.47
CA ALA A 47 -3.57 -5.40 6.88
C ALA A 47 -3.41 -5.47 5.36
N GLN A 48 -4.27 -4.76 4.65
CA GLN A 48 -4.28 -4.59 3.21
C GLN A 48 -4.38 -3.09 2.91
N PHE A 49 -3.60 -2.65 1.93
CA PHE A 49 -3.59 -1.27 1.46
C PHE A 49 -3.76 -1.30 -0.06
N ILE A 50 -4.62 -0.45 -0.59
CA ILE A 50 -5.03 -0.44 -1.99
C ILE A 50 -4.65 0.91 -2.61
N THR A 51 -3.94 0.85 -3.74
CA THR A 51 -3.64 2.02 -4.57
C THR A 51 -4.26 1.86 -5.93
N ARG A 52 -4.62 2.97 -6.57
CA ARG A 52 -5.17 3.00 -7.91
C ARG A 52 -4.40 3.95 -8.80
N ASN A 53 -4.16 3.56 -10.05
CA ASN A 53 -3.65 4.49 -11.05
C ASN A 53 -4.77 5.43 -11.51
N THR A 54 -4.61 6.74 -11.30
CA THR A 54 -5.60 7.77 -11.66
C THR A 54 -5.92 7.82 -13.15
N GLN A 55 -4.98 7.39 -14.00
CA GLN A 55 -5.14 7.33 -15.46
C GLN A 55 -5.74 6.00 -15.94
N LYS A 56 -5.80 4.98 -15.05
CA LYS A 56 -6.36 3.66 -15.33
C LYS A 56 -7.23 3.21 -14.16
N MET A 57 -8.44 3.77 -14.11
CA MET A 57 -9.41 3.62 -13.01
C MET A 57 -9.84 2.18 -12.65
N LEU A 58 -9.41 1.15 -13.37
CA LEU A 58 -9.68 -0.26 -13.06
C LEU A 58 -8.44 -1.01 -12.55
N ASP A 59 -7.28 -0.36 -12.52
CA ASP A 59 -6.01 -0.94 -12.10
C ASP A 59 -5.77 -0.67 -10.61
N ASN A 60 -6.29 -1.58 -9.78
CA ASN A 60 -6.09 -1.58 -8.33
C ASN A 60 -4.91 -2.48 -7.94
N TYR A 61 -4.04 -1.97 -7.06
CA TYR A 61 -2.87 -2.67 -6.56
C TYR A 61 -2.95 -2.82 -5.05
N SER A 62 -2.86 -4.06 -4.56
CA SER A 62 -2.97 -4.35 -3.14
C SER A 62 -1.62 -4.71 -2.51
N PHE A 63 -1.31 -4.06 -1.40
CA PHE A 63 -0.20 -4.37 -0.52
C PHE A 63 -0.76 -5.13 0.68
N VAL A 64 -0.30 -6.36 0.92
CA VAL A 64 -0.86 -7.21 1.98
C VAL A 64 0.23 -7.58 3.00
N LEU A 65 -0.07 -7.30 4.26
CA LEU A 65 0.64 -7.70 5.45
C LEU A 65 -0.15 -8.81 6.15
N LYS A 66 0.48 -9.97 6.37
CA LYS A 66 -0.10 -11.08 7.11
C LYS A 66 0.85 -11.51 8.22
N ASP A 67 0.31 -11.74 9.41
CA ASP A 67 1.01 -12.35 10.55
C ASP A 67 2.36 -11.68 10.91
N THR A 68 2.54 -10.41 10.56
CA THR A 68 3.78 -9.65 10.75
C THR A 68 3.46 -8.24 11.22
N ARG A 69 4.25 -7.77 12.19
CA ARG A 69 4.11 -6.41 12.76
C ARG A 69 4.66 -5.33 11.85
N GLU A 70 5.66 -5.67 11.06
CA GLU A 70 6.33 -4.74 10.18
C GLU A 70 6.79 -5.47 8.93
N LYS A 71 6.64 -4.82 7.78
CA LYS A 71 7.19 -5.31 6.51
C LYS A 71 7.51 -4.18 5.57
N LEU A 72 8.75 -4.18 5.09
CA LEU A 72 9.15 -3.41 3.92
C LEU A 72 8.67 -4.14 2.66
N ILE A 73 7.84 -3.47 1.87
CA ILE A 73 7.20 -4.00 0.66
C ILE A 73 7.68 -3.20 -0.55
N VAL A 74 8.06 -3.92 -1.60
CA VAL A 74 8.35 -3.35 -2.92
C VAL A 74 7.41 -3.96 -3.93
N LEU A 75 6.65 -3.11 -4.64
CA LEU A 75 5.75 -3.54 -5.70
C LEU A 75 6.10 -2.85 -7.03
N PRO A 76 6.09 -3.58 -8.16
CA PRO A 76 6.09 -3.00 -9.48
C PRO A 76 4.71 -2.39 -9.77
N LEU A 77 4.70 -1.11 -10.12
CA LEU A 77 3.49 -0.37 -10.49
C LEU A 77 3.67 0.25 -11.88
N PRO A 78 2.60 0.38 -12.68
CA PRO A 78 2.67 1.07 -13.96
C PRO A 78 3.01 2.55 -13.75
N VAL A 79 3.68 3.14 -14.72
CA VAL A 79 3.98 4.56 -14.76
C VAL A 79 2.69 5.39 -14.70
N GLY A 80 2.76 6.49 -13.96
CA GLY A 80 1.66 7.44 -13.79
C GLY A 80 1.47 7.86 -12.34
N THR A 81 0.43 8.67 -12.12
CA THR A 81 0.03 9.13 -10.81
C THR A 81 -0.92 8.13 -10.17
N HIS A 82 -0.58 7.67 -8.97
CA HIS A 82 -1.37 6.75 -8.17
C HIS A 82 -2.00 7.49 -7.01
N GLU A 83 -3.27 7.23 -6.77
CA GLU A 83 -3.97 7.62 -5.56
C GLU A 83 -4.01 6.44 -4.59
N ILE A 84 -3.98 6.73 -3.31
CA ILE A 84 -4.30 5.72 -2.31
C ILE A 84 -5.83 5.67 -2.22
N ASP A 85 -6.40 4.49 -2.42
CA ASP A 85 -7.85 4.30 -2.55
C ASP A 85 -8.46 3.84 -1.22
N GLN A 86 -7.88 2.81 -0.60
CA GLN A 86 -8.46 2.22 0.60
C GLN A 86 -7.44 1.49 1.46
N VAL A 87 -7.69 1.44 2.76
CA VAL A 87 -6.99 0.60 3.73
C VAL A 87 -8.00 -0.36 4.35
N LEU A 88 -7.64 -1.62 4.52
CA LEU A 88 -8.47 -2.64 5.16
C LEU A 88 -7.61 -3.45 6.13
N TYR A 89 -8.09 -3.76 7.33
CA TYR A 89 -7.34 -4.61 8.26
C TYR A 89 -8.23 -5.51 9.10
N MET A 90 -7.67 -6.59 9.61
CA MET A 90 -8.37 -7.55 10.46
C MET A 90 -7.98 -7.39 11.92
N GLN A 91 -8.99 -7.25 12.77
CA GLN A 91 -8.88 -7.34 14.23
C GLN A 91 -9.66 -8.57 14.73
N GLY A 92 -8.94 -9.57 15.23
CA GLY A 92 -9.53 -10.88 15.50
C GLY A 92 -10.16 -11.48 14.23
N SER A 93 -11.48 -11.71 14.24
CA SER A 93 -12.24 -12.22 13.09
C SER A 93 -12.98 -11.14 12.29
N LYS A 94 -12.88 -9.86 12.67
CA LYS A 94 -13.59 -8.76 12.02
C LYS A 94 -12.69 -8.03 11.03
N LEU A 95 -13.22 -7.77 9.84
CA LEU A 95 -12.64 -6.83 8.88
C LEU A 95 -13.05 -5.41 9.29
N VAL A 96 -12.08 -4.51 9.29
CA VAL A 96 -12.23 -3.09 9.63
C VAL A 96 -11.73 -2.26 8.46
N ASP A 97 -12.50 -1.22 8.15
CA ASP A 97 -12.30 -0.32 7.03
C ASP A 97 -12.25 1.12 7.55
N PRO A 98 -11.06 1.74 7.65
CA PRO A 98 -10.94 3.14 7.98
C PRO A 98 -11.46 4.05 6.86
N ASP A 99 -12.38 4.94 7.21
CA ASP A 99 -12.77 6.05 6.35
C ASP A 99 -11.63 7.09 6.33
N LEU A 100 -11.05 7.32 5.15
CA LEU A 100 -9.84 8.11 4.96
C LEU A 100 -10.06 9.12 3.83
N ASN A 101 -10.45 10.34 4.19
CA ASN A 101 -10.68 11.42 3.22
C ASN A 101 -9.40 12.15 2.78
N CYS A 102 -8.25 11.86 3.40
CA CYS A 102 -7.04 12.67 3.27
C CYS A 102 -5.87 12.00 2.54
N LEU A 103 -6.08 10.85 1.88
CA LEU A 103 -4.96 10.14 1.31
C LEU A 103 -4.44 10.83 0.04
N GLY A 104 -3.12 11.04 -0.01
CA GLY A 104 -2.46 11.75 -1.11
C GLY A 104 -2.22 10.88 -2.35
N THR A 105 -1.57 11.50 -3.34
CA THR A 105 -1.11 10.84 -4.57
C THR A 105 0.41 10.73 -4.63
N PHE A 106 0.94 9.75 -5.37
CA PHE A 106 2.36 9.63 -5.74
C PHE A 106 2.55 9.35 -7.22
N ASP A 107 3.71 9.72 -7.73
CA ASP A 107 4.10 9.42 -9.10
C ASP A 107 5.05 8.22 -9.17
N ILE A 108 4.78 7.34 -10.14
CA ILE A 108 5.66 6.25 -10.53
C ILE A 108 6.26 6.58 -11.89
N ALA A 109 7.58 6.63 -11.96
CA ALA A 109 8.31 6.80 -13.21
C ALA A 109 8.95 5.48 -13.67
N GLU A 110 9.25 5.41 -14.96
CA GLU A 110 9.79 4.19 -15.55
C GLU A 110 11.20 3.92 -15.00
N ASN A 111 11.48 2.68 -14.64
CA ASN A 111 12.76 2.25 -14.08
C ASN A 111 13.22 3.11 -12.88
N SER A 112 12.28 3.62 -12.08
CA SER A 112 12.60 4.27 -10.81
C SER A 112 12.11 3.49 -9.61
N LEU A 113 12.80 3.63 -8.48
CA LEU A 113 12.29 3.27 -7.16
C LEU A 113 11.74 4.53 -6.51
N THR A 114 10.44 4.56 -6.23
CA THR A 114 9.74 5.63 -5.53
C THR A 114 9.40 5.17 -4.11
N TYR A 115 9.91 5.86 -3.09
CA TYR A 115 9.50 5.63 -1.70
C TYR A 115 8.25 6.43 -1.37
N ILE A 116 7.18 5.75 -0.94
CA ILE A 116 5.86 6.35 -0.68
C ILE A 116 5.56 6.51 0.83
N GLY A 117 6.55 6.28 1.69
CA GLY A 117 6.44 6.46 3.14
C GLY A 117 6.31 5.18 3.96
N ASP A 118 6.43 5.34 5.27
CA ASP A 118 6.13 4.34 6.28
C ASP A 118 4.66 4.50 6.72
N ILE A 119 3.84 3.52 6.41
CA ILE A 119 2.40 3.53 6.66
C ILE A 119 2.12 2.71 7.92
N HIS A 120 1.69 3.41 8.96
CA HIS A 120 1.38 2.84 10.26
C HIS A 120 -0.12 2.63 10.42
N PHE A 121 -0.51 1.44 10.85
CA PHE A 121 -1.86 1.11 11.31
C PHE A 121 -1.81 0.81 12.80
N HIS A 122 -2.46 1.66 13.59
CA HIS A 122 -2.45 1.55 15.03
C HIS A 122 -3.86 1.37 15.57
N VAL A 123 -4.03 0.36 16.43
CA VAL A 123 -5.17 0.24 17.34
C VAL A 123 -4.62 0.52 18.73
N ASN A 124 -5.11 1.58 19.40
CA ASN A 124 -4.79 2.13 20.76
C ASN A 124 -4.20 3.56 20.80
N ASP A 125 -4.30 4.20 21.98
CA ASP A 125 -3.85 5.57 22.26
C ASP A 125 -2.33 5.65 22.52
N TYR A 126 -1.60 6.38 21.67
CA TYR A 126 -0.22 6.84 21.94
C TYR A 126 -0.12 8.37 21.76
N ASP A 127 0.82 8.97 22.50
CA ASP A 127 0.93 10.41 22.83
C ASP A 127 1.43 11.37 21.73
N ASN A 128 1.55 10.96 20.46
CA ASN A 128 2.03 11.86 19.41
C ASN A 128 0.92 12.17 18.37
N TYR A 129 0.16 13.24 18.70
CA TYR A 129 -0.79 14.08 17.94
C TYR A 129 -2.20 13.55 17.51
N ILE A 130 -3.22 14.11 18.20
CA ILE A 130 -4.62 14.61 17.92
C ILE A 130 -5.51 13.86 16.88
N LEU A 131 -6.52 13.01 17.20
CA LEU A 131 -7.91 13.13 17.80
C LEU A 131 -9.01 13.49 16.75
N PHE A 132 -10.21 12.90 16.64
CA PHE A 132 -11.05 11.91 17.36
C PHE A 132 -11.88 11.11 16.34
N SER A 133 -12.30 9.88 16.64
CA SER A 133 -13.51 9.24 16.10
C SER A 133 -13.83 7.99 16.92
N SER A 134 -15.08 7.57 16.95
CA SER A 134 -15.71 6.57 17.85
C SER A 134 -15.14 5.13 17.84
N HIS A 135 -13.99 4.92 17.20
CA HIS A 135 -13.30 3.64 17.11
C HIS A 135 -11.78 3.87 17.34
N PRO A 136 -11.08 3.00 18.09
CA PRO A 136 -9.73 3.27 18.59
C PRO A 136 -8.62 3.06 17.54
N TRP A 137 -8.77 3.58 16.31
CA TRP A 137 -7.82 3.35 15.22
C TRP A 137 -7.25 4.64 14.62
N ARG A 138 -5.98 4.59 14.19
CA ARG A 138 -5.25 5.71 13.58
C ARG A 138 -4.33 5.23 12.45
N VAL A 139 -4.23 6.03 11.38
CA VAL A 139 -3.25 5.85 10.30
C VAL A 139 -2.24 6.99 10.35
N LEU A 140 -0.95 6.68 10.27
CA LEU A 140 0.12 7.67 10.28
C LEU A 140 1.13 7.35 9.19
N VAL A 141 1.43 8.34 8.34
CA VAL A 141 2.52 8.24 7.36
C VAL A 141 3.75 8.95 7.93
N LYS A 142 4.89 8.24 7.99
CA LYS A 142 6.18 8.81 8.40
C LYS A 142 7.21 8.67 7.28
N GLU A 143 8.17 9.58 7.26
CA GLU A 143 9.28 9.54 6.32
C GLU A 143 10.53 8.98 7.01
N ASN A 144 10.95 7.77 6.63
CA ASN A 144 12.22 7.17 7.04
C ASN A 144 12.98 6.64 5.80
N PHE A 145 13.04 7.48 4.77
CA PHE A 145 13.54 7.12 3.44
C PHE A 145 14.93 6.47 3.46
N GLU A 146 15.91 7.09 4.11
CA GLU A 146 17.30 6.59 4.15
C GLU A 146 17.38 5.17 4.75
N GLN A 147 16.66 4.94 5.85
CA GLN A 147 16.62 3.63 6.50
C GLN A 147 15.93 2.58 5.62
N ALA A 148 14.77 2.93 5.04
CA ALA A 148 14.05 2.05 4.13
C ALA A 148 14.90 1.72 2.88
N LEU A 149 15.65 2.69 2.39
CA LEU A 149 16.54 2.55 1.24
C LEU A 149 17.73 1.63 1.57
N GLU A 150 18.38 1.80 2.72
CA GLU A 150 19.48 0.93 3.15
C GLU A 150 19.02 -0.52 3.32
N GLU A 151 17.88 -0.72 3.98
CA GLU A 151 17.29 -2.05 4.16
C GLU A 151 16.95 -2.72 2.83
N ILE A 152 16.35 -1.98 1.87
CA ILE A 152 15.97 -2.58 0.60
C ILE A 152 17.18 -2.89 -0.26
N LYS A 153 18.22 -2.05 -0.26
CA LYS A 153 19.49 -2.33 -0.95
C LYS A 153 20.18 -3.55 -0.38
N THR A 154 20.09 -3.77 0.93
CA THR A 154 20.63 -4.98 1.56
C THR A 154 19.89 -6.24 1.08
N ARG A 155 18.56 -6.18 0.91
CA ARG A 155 17.74 -7.29 0.43
C ARG A 155 17.84 -7.51 -1.09
N HIS A 156 18.00 -6.42 -1.83
CA HIS A 156 18.02 -6.34 -3.29
C HIS A 156 19.16 -5.43 -3.76
N PRO A 157 20.42 -5.90 -3.73
CA PRO A 157 21.59 -5.08 -4.06
C PRO A 157 21.56 -4.50 -5.47
N GLU A 158 20.84 -5.14 -6.39
CA GLU A 158 20.71 -4.69 -7.77
C GLU A 158 19.94 -3.38 -7.91
N ILE A 159 19.18 -2.95 -6.88
CA ILE A 159 18.39 -1.72 -6.92
C ILE A 159 19.26 -0.51 -7.25
N ASP A 160 20.44 -0.41 -6.64
CA ASP A 160 21.37 0.71 -6.83
C ASP A 160 21.91 0.84 -8.25
N THR A 161 21.89 -0.27 -8.99
CA THR A 161 22.47 -0.34 -10.33
C THR A 161 21.43 -0.26 -11.44
N LYS A 162 20.17 -0.63 -11.14
CA LYS A 162 19.11 -0.81 -12.13
C LYS A 162 18.08 0.31 -12.13
N PHE A 163 17.88 0.99 -11.00
CA PHE A 163 16.79 1.95 -10.86
C PHE A 163 17.29 3.33 -10.47
N ALA A 164 16.69 4.36 -11.07
CA ALA A 164 16.82 5.71 -10.57
C ALA A 164 16.09 5.82 -9.23
N ILE A 165 16.78 6.25 -8.19
CA ILE A 165 16.17 6.41 -6.86
C ILE A 165 15.44 7.75 -6.82
N LYS A 166 14.14 7.72 -6.55
CA LYS A 166 13.30 8.90 -6.35
C LYS A 166 12.64 8.81 -4.97
N SER A 167 12.55 9.95 -4.31
CA SER A 167 11.70 10.12 -3.14
C SER A 167 10.59 11.06 -3.54
N ASP A 168 9.50 10.52 -4.08
CA ASP A 168 8.24 11.27 -4.15
C ASP A 168 7.50 11.02 -2.84
N VAL A 169 7.58 12.01 -1.96
CA VAL A 169 6.86 12.00 -0.70
C VAL A 169 5.37 12.04 -1.02
N VAL A 170 4.66 10.92 -0.78
CA VAL A 170 3.22 11.00 -0.50
C VAL A 170 3.14 11.69 0.85
N GLY A 171 2.67 12.94 0.83
CA GLY A 171 2.77 13.88 1.95
C GLY A 171 2.48 13.31 3.35
N PRO A 172 2.93 13.97 4.41
CA PRO A 172 2.17 13.92 5.65
C PRO A 172 0.83 14.60 5.38
N PHE A 173 -0.24 13.81 5.22
CA PHE A 173 -1.57 14.31 5.55
C PHE A 173 -1.97 13.63 6.84
N SER A 174 -1.86 14.38 7.94
CA SER A 174 -2.74 14.15 9.07
C SER A 174 -4.17 14.20 8.52
N CYS A 175 -4.92 13.10 8.63
CA CYS A 175 -6.36 13.17 8.46
C CYS A 175 -6.90 13.91 9.67
N GLU A 176 -6.95 15.24 9.59
CA GLU A 176 -7.89 15.99 10.41
C GLU A 176 -9.28 15.59 9.92
N GLN A 177 -10.12 15.02 10.78
CA GLN A 177 -11.54 14.92 10.46
C GLN A 177 -12.05 16.36 10.32
N ASP A 178 -12.62 16.70 9.17
CA ASP A 178 -13.45 17.89 9.07
C ASP A 178 -14.56 17.81 10.15
N GLU A 179 -14.67 18.84 10.99
CA GLU A 179 -15.67 18.98 12.07
C GLU A 179 -17.13 18.89 11.57
#